data_AF-A0ABD3K154-F1
#
_entry.id   AF-A0ABD3K154-F1
#
_cell.length_a   1.000
_cell.length_b   1.000
_cell.length_c   1.000
_cell.angle_alpha   90.00
_cell.angle_beta   90.00
_cell.angle_gamma   90.00
#
_symmetry.space_group_name_H-M   'P 1'
#
loop_
_entity.id
_entity.type
_entity.pdbx_description
1 polymer ?
#
loop_
_entity_poly.entity_id
_entity_poly.type
_entity_poly.pdbx_seq_one_letter_code
_entity_poly.pdbx_strand_id
1 'polypeptide(L)'
;MADKAPASSSFAVSELPTEEGEDELLYGAGSGWVEARTWCDHLASLCSDLVHIPTPDTPCNRCHHPSENWLCLCCKEVLCSRFVNKHMLQHYQQTSDCLALSFSDLSVWCFSCDSYIDAQVLPQLRPVYETAYILKFGEPPPVRNVELQNVAASSTGN
;
A
#
# COMPACT_ATOMS: atom_id res chain seq x y z
N MET A 1 26.63 -26.69 -33.74
CA MET A 1 26.54 -27.41 -32.45
C MET A 1 27.22 -26.55 -31.39
N ALA A 2 26.94 -26.78 -30.10
CA ALA A 2 27.37 -25.91 -29.00
C ALA A 2 28.68 -26.42 -28.34
N ASP A 3 28.87 -26.06 -27.05
CA ASP A 3 29.97 -26.42 -26.15
C ASP A 3 31.30 -25.66 -26.39
N LYS A 4 32.02 -25.14 -25.38
CA LYS A 4 31.83 -25.18 -23.92
C LYS A 4 32.43 -23.95 -23.22
N ALA A 5 32.02 -23.65 -21.99
CA ALA A 5 32.48 -22.50 -21.21
C ALA A 5 33.89 -22.64 -20.58
N PRO A 6 34.61 -21.54 -20.32
CA PRO A 6 35.80 -21.50 -19.46
C PRO A 6 35.45 -21.27 -17.98
N ALA A 7 36.40 -21.53 -17.07
CA ALA A 7 36.30 -21.17 -15.65
C ALA A 7 37.64 -20.64 -15.11
N SER A 8 37.55 -19.58 -14.31
CA SER A 8 38.47 -19.12 -13.26
C SER A 8 40.00 -19.13 -13.46
N SER A 9 40.58 -17.92 -13.56
CA SER A 9 41.76 -17.55 -12.75
C SER A 9 41.87 -16.04 -12.58
N SER A 10 42.04 -15.55 -11.35
CA SER A 10 42.23 -14.12 -11.03
C SER A 10 43.69 -13.68 -11.20
N PHE A 11 43.93 -12.40 -11.50
CA PHE A 11 44.58 -11.40 -10.60
C PHE A 11 44.85 -10.05 -11.33
N ALA A 12 45.09 -8.98 -10.57
CA ALA A 12 45.32 -7.59 -11.02
C ALA A 12 46.73 -7.41 -11.66
N VAL A 13 47.19 -6.27 -12.21
CA VAL A 13 46.86 -4.81 -12.12
C VAL A 13 47.51 -4.09 -13.37
N SER A 14 47.28 -2.84 -13.81
CA SER A 14 46.79 -1.57 -13.23
C SER A 14 46.14 -0.57 -14.24
N GLU A 15 45.45 0.43 -13.68
CA GLU A 15 45.54 1.91 -13.94
C GLU A 15 45.01 2.62 -15.22
N LEU A 16 44.53 3.85 -14.93
CA LEU A 16 44.01 4.96 -15.75
C LEU A 16 45.16 5.84 -16.34
N PRO A 17 44.95 6.97 -17.07
CA PRO A 17 43.73 7.77 -17.31
C PRO A 17 43.49 8.08 -18.82
N THR A 18 42.70 9.05 -19.32
CA THR A 18 41.88 10.17 -18.78
C THR A 18 40.63 10.34 -19.69
N GLU A 19 39.52 10.81 -19.11
CA GLU A 19 38.69 11.98 -19.50
C GLU A 19 38.82 12.50 -20.96
N GLU A 20 37.75 12.87 -21.70
CA GLU A 20 36.39 13.33 -21.35
C GLU A 20 35.34 12.83 -22.38
N GLY A 21 34.07 12.67 -22.00
CA GLY A 21 32.96 12.53 -22.98
C GLY A 21 31.86 11.51 -22.63
N GLU A 22 30.99 11.84 -21.66
CA GLU A 22 29.77 11.06 -21.35
C GLU A 22 28.49 11.83 -21.71
N ASP A 23 28.15 11.82 -23.00
CA ASP A 23 26.78 12.05 -23.46
C ASP A 23 25.99 10.72 -23.37
N GLU A 24 24.70 10.81 -23.03
CA GLU A 24 23.73 9.71 -22.99
C GLU A 24 24.11 8.40 -22.22
N LEU A 25 23.91 8.37 -20.87
CA LEU A 25 23.76 7.08 -20.15
C LEU A 25 23.03 7.10 -18.78
N LEU A 26 21.89 7.79 -18.65
CA LEU A 26 21.10 7.82 -17.39
C LEU A 26 19.65 7.32 -17.52
N TYR A 27 19.43 6.36 -18.42
CA TYR A 27 18.17 5.61 -18.54
C TYR A 27 18.23 4.32 -17.71
N GLY A 28 17.43 4.21 -16.64
CA GLY A 28 17.21 2.93 -15.94
C GLY A 28 17.68 2.80 -14.49
N ALA A 29 17.55 3.84 -13.66
CA ALA A 29 17.66 3.73 -12.19
C ALA A 29 16.37 4.19 -11.46
N GLY A 30 15.21 4.02 -12.09
CA GLY A 30 13.91 4.24 -11.44
C GLY A 30 13.74 3.29 -10.27
N SER A 31 13.82 3.82 -9.05
CA SER A 31 13.75 3.03 -7.82
C SER A 31 12.35 2.44 -7.66
N GLY A 32 12.27 1.13 -7.39
CA GLY A 32 11.04 0.32 -7.45
C GLY A 32 10.01 0.56 -6.34
N TRP A 33 9.89 1.79 -5.85
CA TRP A 33 8.90 2.20 -4.87
C TRP A 33 7.54 2.40 -5.55
N VAL A 34 6.48 1.87 -4.95
CA VAL A 34 5.10 2.15 -5.37
C VAL A 34 4.55 3.26 -4.49
N GLU A 35 4.43 4.47 -5.05
CA GLU A 35 3.79 5.58 -4.35
C GLU A 35 2.28 5.33 -4.19
N ALA A 36 1.76 5.54 -2.97
CA ALA A 36 0.33 5.42 -2.70
C ALA A 36 -0.41 6.66 -3.22
N ARG A 37 -1.51 6.45 -3.95
CA ARG A 37 -2.30 7.55 -4.52
C ARG A 37 -3.04 8.32 -3.43
N THR A 38 -2.93 9.63 -3.48
CA THR A 38 -3.66 10.58 -2.63
C THR A 38 -5.07 10.91 -3.12
N TRP A 39 -5.55 10.24 -4.18
CA TRP A 39 -6.89 10.40 -4.75
C TRP A 39 -7.38 9.12 -5.44
N CYS A 40 -8.69 8.88 -5.38
CA CYS A 40 -9.36 7.77 -6.08
C CYS A 40 -10.87 8.08 -6.24
N ASP A 41 -11.43 7.92 -7.43
CA ASP A 41 -12.86 8.20 -7.69
C ASP A 41 -13.78 7.22 -6.96
N HIS A 42 -13.29 6.01 -6.67
CA HIS A 42 -14.00 4.95 -5.97
C HIS A 42 -14.24 5.21 -4.47
N LEU A 43 -13.75 6.33 -3.91
CA LEU A 43 -14.06 6.75 -2.54
C LEU A 43 -15.57 6.98 -2.33
N ALA A 44 -16.33 7.24 -3.40
CA ALA A 44 -17.78 7.30 -3.37
C ALA A 44 -18.47 5.94 -3.06
N SER A 45 -17.75 4.82 -3.15
CA SER A 45 -18.25 3.46 -2.85
C SER A 45 -18.00 3.02 -1.41
N LEU A 46 -17.50 3.90 -0.53
CA LEU A 46 -17.24 3.58 0.88
C LEU A 46 -18.54 3.39 1.68
N CYS A 47 -18.50 2.51 2.69
CA CYS A 47 -19.55 2.36 3.67
C CYS A 47 -19.76 3.66 4.46
N SER A 48 -21.01 4.00 4.81
CA SER A 48 -21.30 5.23 5.59
C SER A 48 -20.81 5.20 7.04
N ASP A 49 -20.45 4.02 7.55
CA ASP A 49 -19.92 3.82 8.90
C ASP A 49 -18.54 3.16 8.82
N LEU A 50 -17.49 3.97 8.89
CA LEU A 50 -16.10 3.54 8.89
C LEU A 50 -15.47 3.49 10.29
N VAL A 51 -16.29 3.56 11.34
CA VAL A 51 -15.83 3.55 12.74
C VAL A 51 -16.13 2.20 13.42
N HIS A 52 -17.26 1.55 13.13
CA HIS A 52 -17.56 0.24 13.70
C HIS A 52 -17.07 -0.88 12.78
N ILE A 53 -15.77 -1.19 12.86
CA ILE A 53 -15.12 -2.22 12.04
C ILE A 53 -14.82 -3.50 12.83
N PRO A 54 -14.74 -4.67 12.18
CA PRO A 54 -14.19 -5.89 12.78
C PRO A 54 -12.74 -5.69 13.25
N THR A 55 -12.32 -6.44 14.26
CA THR A 55 -10.97 -6.36 14.82
C THR A 55 -9.93 -7.01 13.90
N PRO A 56 -8.65 -6.58 13.90
CA PRO A 56 -7.62 -7.09 12.98
C PRO A 56 -7.31 -8.59 13.04
N ASP A 57 -7.69 -9.26 14.12
CA ASP A 57 -7.61 -10.72 14.32
C ASP A 57 -8.80 -11.49 13.72
N THR A 58 -9.80 -10.80 13.16
CA THR A 58 -10.98 -11.43 12.54
C THR A 58 -10.54 -12.38 11.41
N PRO A 59 -10.92 -13.68 11.46
CA PRO A 59 -10.57 -14.65 10.43
C PRO A 59 -11.40 -14.44 9.16
N CYS A 60 -10.94 -14.96 8.02
CA CYS A 60 -11.68 -14.86 6.76
C CYS A 60 -13.07 -15.52 6.84
N ASN A 61 -14.12 -14.78 6.51
CA ASN A 61 -15.52 -15.25 6.54
C ASN A 61 -15.81 -16.50 5.69
N ARG A 62 -15.00 -16.78 4.65
CA ARG A 62 -15.21 -17.89 3.70
C ARG A 62 -14.39 -19.16 3.98
N CYS A 63 -13.24 -19.06 4.67
CA CYS A 63 -12.38 -20.23 4.95
C CYS A 63 -11.67 -20.20 6.32
N HIS A 64 -12.04 -19.26 7.19
CA HIS A 64 -11.55 -19.10 8.56
C HIS A 64 -10.02 -19.02 8.72
N HIS A 65 -9.31 -18.60 7.67
CA HIS A 65 -7.86 -18.36 7.75
C HIS A 65 -7.59 -17.18 8.72
N PRO A 66 -6.64 -17.31 9.67
CA PRO A 66 -6.50 -16.35 10.77
C PRO A 66 -5.60 -15.15 10.46
N SER A 67 -4.78 -15.21 9.40
CA SER A 67 -3.84 -14.15 9.01
C SER A 67 -4.03 -13.73 7.55
N GLU A 68 -3.35 -12.67 7.12
CA GLU A 68 -3.46 -12.13 5.76
C GLU A 68 -4.90 -11.80 5.36
N ASN A 69 -5.67 -11.26 6.30
CA ASN A 69 -7.06 -10.87 6.11
C ASN A 69 -7.19 -9.38 5.78
N TRP A 70 -8.18 -9.07 4.95
CA TRP A 70 -8.49 -7.75 4.46
C TRP A 70 -9.96 -7.45 4.79
N LEU A 71 -10.24 -6.20 5.16
CA LEU A 71 -11.57 -5.66 5.39
C LEU A 71 -12.06 -4.93 4.14
N CYS A 72 -13.19 -5.34 3.60
CA CYS A 72 -13.84 -4.60 2.51
C CYS A 72 -14.43 -3.29 3.05
N LEU A 73 -13.99 -2.14 2.53
CA LEU A 73 -14.43 -0.82 3.01
C LEU A 73 -15.81 -0.41 2.49
N CYS A 74 -16.36 -1.14 1.50
CA CYS A 74 -17.70 -0.94 0.95
C CYS A 74 -18.79 -1.66 1.78
N CYS A 75 -18.57 -2.94 2.15
CA CYS A 75 -19.58 -3.80 2.77
C CYS A 75 -19.18 -4.47 4.11
N LYS A 76 -17.97 -4.22 4.61
CA LYS A 76 -17.40 -4.76 5.88
C LYS A 76 -17.12 -6.28 5.92
N GLU A 77 -17.22 -7.03 4.82
CA GLU A 77 -16.74 -8.43 4.83
C GLU A 77 -15.23 -8.51 5.10
N VAL A 78 -14.82 -9.51 5.90
CA VAL A 78 -13.40 -9.81 6.16
C VAL A 78 -13.00 -11.06 5.38
N LEU A 79 -12.05 -10.91 4.47
CA LEU A 79 -11.68 -11.95 3.50
C LEU A 79 -10.16 -12.03 3.31
N CYS A 80 -9.63 -13.24 3.14
CA CYS A 80 -8.19 -13.44 2.99
C CYS A 80 -7.64 -12.90 1.66
N SER A 81 -6.36 -12.50 1.69
CA SER A 81 -5.65 -11.79 0.62
C SER A 81 -5.47 -12.62 -0.66
N ARG A 82 -4.96 -11.95 -1.71
CA ARG A 82 -4.57 -12.58 -2.99
C ARG A 82 -3.45 -13.61 -2.87
N PHE A 83 -2.74 -13.64 -1.74
CA PHE A 83 -1.66 -14.58 -1.44
C PHE A 83 -2.11 -15.82 -0.65
N VAL A 84 -3.34 -15.80 -0.11
CA VAL A 84 -4.00 -16.96 0.52
C VAL A 84 -4.97 -17.59 -0.48
N ASN A 85 -6.28 -17.62 -0.20
CA ASN A 85 -7.31 -18.20 -1.07
C ASN A 85 -7.98 -17.19 -2.02
N LYS A 86 -7.45 -15.96 -2.12
CA LYS A 86 -7.94 -14.91 -3.06
C LYS A 86 -9.38 -14.46 -2.83
N HIS A 87 -9.98 -14.74 -1.67
CA HIS A 87 -11.39 -14.41 -1.41
C HIS A 87 -11.71 -12.91 -1.54
N MET A 88 -10.83 -12.00 -1.12
CA MET A 88 -11.08 -10.56 -1.33
C MET A 88 -11.06 -10.15 -2.82
N LEU A 89 -10.24 -10.81 -3.64
CA LEU A 89 -10.21 -10.59 -5.10
C LEU A 89 -11.47 -11.14 -5.78
N GLN A 90 -11.93 -12.33 -5.36
CA GLN A 90 -13.19 -12.92 -5.82
C GLN A 90 -14.39 -12.05 -5.43
N HIS A 91 -14.35 -11.43 -4.24
CA HIS A 91 -15.39 -10.54 -3.75
C HIS A 91 -15.52 -9.29 -4.63
N TYR A 92 -14.41 -8.59 -4.91
CA TYR A 92 -14.39 -7.49 -5.88
C TYR A 92 -14.96 -7.93 -7.25
N GLN A 93 -14.59 -9.11 -7.74
CA GLN A 93 -15.12 -9.66 -9.00
C GLN A 93 -16.62 -10.03 -8.96
N GLN A 94 -17.22 -10.14 -7.77
CA GLN A 94 -18.63 -10.50 -7.56
C GLN A 94 -19.53 -9.29 -7.27
N THR A 95 -19.05 -8.29 -6.54
CA THR A 95 -19.85 -7.14 -6.10
C THR A 95 -19.42 -5.81 -6.72
N SER A 96 -18.24 -5.75 -7.35
CA SER A 96 -17.51 -4.51 -7.70
C SER A 96 -17.01 -3.68 -6.51
N ASP A 97 -17.11 -4.19 -5.27
CA ASP A 97 -16.53 -3.54 -4.09
C ASP A 97 -14.99 -3.51 -4.20
N CYS A 98 -14.43 -2.36 -4.58
CA CYS A 98 -13.04 -2.29 -5.01
C CYS A 98 -12.07 -1.73 -3.95
N LEU A 99 -12.54 -1.21 -2.82
CA LEU A 99 -11.69 -0.67 -1.75
C LEU A 99 -11.61 -1.64 -0.56
N ALA A 100 -10.39 -2.03 -0.18
CA ALA A 100 -10.14 -2.89 0.97
C ALA A 100 -8.93 -2.42 1.79
N LEU A 101 -9.00 -2.55 3.12
CA LEU A 101 -7.90 -2.33 4.06
C LEU A 101 -7.28 -3.66 4.48
N SER A 102 -5.96 -3.74 4.49
CA SER A 102 -5.17 -4.86 4.99
C SER A 102 -5.07 -4.83 6.52
N PHE A 103 -5.45 -5.91 7.21
CA PHE A 103 -5.20 -6.01 8.66
C PHE A 103 -3.74 -6.32 8.99
N SER A 104 -2.92 -6.76 8.03
CA SER A 104 -1.49 -7.04 8.23
C SER A 104 -0.68 -5.76 8.46
N ASP A 105 -0.87 -4.74 7.63
CA ASP A 105 -0.05 -3.51 7.56
C ASP A 105 -0.85 -2.19 7.53
N LEU A 106 -2.19 -2.24 7.59
CA LEU A 106 -3.10 -1.09 7.48
C LEU A 106 -3.04 -0.33 6.15
N SER A 107 -2.44 -0.93 5.11
CA SER A 107 -2.51 -0.39 3.75
C SER A 107 -3.93 -0.47 3.18
N VAL A 108 -4.33 0.52 2.38
CA VAL A 108 -5.59 0.49 1.63
C VAL A 108 -5.28 0.25 0.16
N TRP A 109 -5.99 -0.69 -0.46
CA TRP A 109 -5.85 -1.06 -1.86
C TRP A 109 -7.14 -0.76 -2.63
N CYS A 110 -7.00 -0.26 -3.86
CA CYS A 110 -8.11 -0.16 -4.81
C CYS A 110 -7.92 -1.17 -5.95
N PHE A 111 -8.73 -2.21 -5.99
CA PHE A 111 -8.69 -3.24 -7.05
C PHE A 111 -9.04 -2.70 -8.44
N SER A 112 -9.86 -1.66 -8.52
CA SER A 112 -10.26 -1.02 -9.78
C SER A 112 -9.16 -0.11 -10.36
N CYS A 113 -8.28 0.43 -9.50
CA CYS A 113 -7.14 1.25 -9.90
C CYS A 113 -5.80 0.49 -9.90
N ASP A 114 -5.79 -0.79 -9.52
CA ASP A 114 -4.60 -1.63 -9.28
C ASP A 114 -3.50 -0.93 -8.44
N SER A 115 -3.91 -0.18 -7.41
CA SER A 115 -3.05 0.78 -6.69
C SER A 115 -3.32 0.88 -5.20
N TYR A 116 -2.27 1.09 -4.41
CA TYR A 116 -2.38 1.54 -3.02
C TYR A 116 -2.91 2.98 -2.93
N ILE A 117 -3.69 3.24 -1.88
CA ILE A 117 -4.35 4.52 -1.61
C ILE A 117 -3.90 5.04 -0.23
N ASP A 118 -3.50 6.31 -0.12
CA ASP A 118 -3.02 6.87 1.15
C ASP A 118 -4.18 7.25 2.08
N ALA A 119 -4.43 6.36 3.05
CA ALA A 119 -5.52 6.48 4.02
C ALA A 119 -5.33 7.60 5.07
N GLN A 120 -4.11 8.16 5.20
CA GLN A 120 -3.80 9.21 6.17
C GLN A 120 -3.99 10.60 5.55
N VAL A 121 -3.69 10.74 4.25
CA VAL A 121 -3.95 11.95 3.46
C VAL A 121 -5.44 12.12 3.16
N LEU A 122 -6.16 11.03 2.84
CA LEU A 122 -7.57 11.10 2.42
C LEU A 122 -8.55 11.14 3.61
N PRO A 123 -9.32 12.23 3.82
CA PRO A 123 -10.21 12.37 4.97
C PRO A 123 -11.32 11.30 5.05
N GLN A 124 -11.71 10.73 3.92
CA GLN A 124 -12.74 9.68 3.84
C GLN A 124 -12.25 8.32 4.39
N LEU A 125 -10.94 8.06 4.34
CA LEU A 125 -10.33 6.80 4.79
C LEU A 125 -9.76 6.92 6.21
N ARG A 126 -9.52 8.14 6.69
CA ARG A 126 -8.93 8.39 8.00
C ARG A 126 -9.66 7.73 9.17
N PRO A 127 -11.01 7.75 9.29
CA PRO A 127 -11.69 7.14 10.43
C PRO A 127 -11.47 5.62 10.55
N VAL A 128 -11.44 4.91 9.41
CA VAL A 128 -11.15 3.46 9.40
C VAL A 128 -9.66 3.17 9.63
N TYR A 129 -8.75 4.03 9.14
CA TYR A 129 -7.33 3.90 9.44
C TYR A 129 -7.03 4.13 10.94
N GLU A 130 -7.55 5.20 11.54
CA GLU A 130 -7.42 5.50 12.97
C GLU A 130 -7.98 4.38 13.84
N THR A 131 -9.19 3.90 13.52
CA THR A 131 -9.81 2.80 14.26
C THR A 131 -9.01 1.51 14.11
N ALA A 132 -8.60 1.14 12.90
CA ALA A 132 -7.82 -0.08 12.68
C ALA A 132 -6.44 -0.01 13.33
N TYR A 133 -5.81 1.18 13.41
CA TYR A 133 -4.57 1.40 14.14
C TYR A 133 -4.77 1.19 15.65
N ILE A 134 -5.79 1.82 16.25
CA ILE A 134 -6.11 1.66 17.67
C ILE A 134 -6.42 0.19 18.02
N LEU A 135 -7.20 -0.50 17.18
CA LEU A 135 -7.52 -1.93 17.38
C LEU A 135 -6.32 -2.87 17.17
N LYS A 136 -5.28 -2.45 16.42
CA LYS A 136 -4.08 -3.25 16.14
C LYS A 136 -2.95 -3.03 17.14
N PHE A 137 -2.83 -1.81 17.67
CA PHE A 137 -1.68 -1.38 18.48
C PHE A 137 -2.04 -0.88 19.89
N GLY A 138 -3.30 -0.58 20.17
CA GLY A 138 -3.77 -0.10 21.49
C GLY A 138 -3.53 1.39 21.77
N GLU A 139 -2.99 2.13 20.80
CA GLU A 139 -2.65 3.56 20.87
C GLU A 139 -3.15 4.29 19.60
N PRO A 140 -3.31 5.63 19.60
CA PRO A 140 -3.66 6.37 18.38
C PRO A 140 -2.49 6.39 17.36
N PRO A 141 -2.77 6.54 16.06
CA PRO A 141 -1.72 6.63 15.04
C PRO A 141 -0.83 7.87 15.22
N PRO A 142 0.46 7.80 14.82
CA PRO A 142 1.35 8.94 14.86
C PRO A 142 0.90 10.03 13.86
N VAL A 143 0.86 11.28 14.32
CA VAL A 143 0.44 12.44 13.52
C VAL A 143 1.41 12.65 12.34
N ARG A 144 0.88 12.71 11.11
CA ARG A 144 1.66 13.09 9.93
C ARG A 144 1.74 14.62 9.80
N ASN A 145 2.93 15.12 9.45
CA ASN A 145 3.23 16.56 9.30
C ASN A 145 2.33 17.33 8.28
N VAL A 146 1.53 16.65 7.47
CA VAL A 146 0.54 17.26 6.56
C VAL A 146 -0.45 18.16 7.31
N GLU A 147 -0.79 17.82 8.55
CA GLU A 147 -1.79 18.56 9.33
C GLU A 147 -1.22 19.84 9.96
N LEU A 148 0.07 19.82 10.33
CA LEU A 148 0.78 21.00 10.83
C LEU A 148 0.87 22.13 9.79
N GLN A 149 0.94 21.79 8.49
CA GLN A 149 0.98 22.78 7.40
C GLN A 149 -0.36 23.53 7.29
N ASN A 150 -1.49 22.84 7.48
CA ASN A 150 -2.82 23.47 7.43
C ASN A 150 -3.10 24.34 8.67
N VAL A 151 -2.70 23.88 9.87
CA VAL A 151 -2.86 24.66 11.11
C VAL A 151 -2.04 25.96 11.04
N ALA A 152 -0.79 25.89 10.59
CA ALA A 152 0.07 27.07 10.45
C ALA A 152 -0.57 28.13 9.53
N ALA A 153 -1.10 27.73 8.37
CA ALA A 153 -1.77 28.63 7.43
C ALA A 153 -3.02 29.31 8.03
N SER A 154 -3.76 28.61 8.90
CA SER A 154 -4.95 29.17 9.58
C SER A 154 -4.63 30.14 10.74
N SER A 155 -3.36 30.23 11.17
CA SER A 155 -2.93 31.04 12.32
C SER A 155 -2.31 32.40 11.98
N THR A 156 -2.17 32.74 10.69
CA THR A 156 -1.70 34.05 10.21
C THR A 156 -2.82 34.80 9.48
N GLY A 157 -3.86 35.22 10.23
CA GLY A 157 -5.08 35.79 9.65
C GLY A 157 -5.99 36.55 10.62
N ASN A 158 -5.42 37.40 11.49
CA ASN A 158 -6.16 38.38 12.31
C ASN A 158 -5.27 39.60 12.61
#